data_AF-A0A938S649-F1
#
_entry.id   AF-A0A938S649-F1
#
_cell.length_a   1.000
_cell.length_b   1.000
_cell.length_c   1.000
_cell.angle_alpha   90.00
_cell.angle_beta   90.00
_cell.angle_gamma   90.00
#
_symmetry.space_group_name_H-M   'P 1'
#
loop_
_entity.id
_entity.type
_entity.pdbx_description
1 polymer ?
#
loop_
_entity_poly.entity_id
_entity_poly.type
_entity_poly.pdbx_seq_one_letter_code
_entity_poly.pdbx_strand_id
1 'polypeptide(L)'
;MKDKWLSAALVLMTLGVGGCVVIDAKTEEPCPLSEPDEVTIREIEAVGKLTFDNDRCRGYKNIAERPGLGDRAQVHLVEAAFKRLTFENAKVDVLLTLVHNPCFSPAAKAALLDRLDRLTFESNKRTILEALNKKT
;
A
#
# COMPACT_ATOMS: atom_id res chain seq x y z
N MET A 1 5.96 -8.98 82.96
CA MET A 1 6.39 -10.39 82.94
C MET A 1 6.01 -10.99 81.60
N LYS A 2 7.01 -11.53 80.88
CA LYS A 2 6.95 -12.32 79.62
C LYS A 2 7.05 -11.53 78.31
N ASP A 3 8.13 -10.80 78.15
CA ASP A 3 9.33 -11.13 77.37
C ASP A 3 9.22 -12.03 76.12
N LYS A 4 9.99 -11.61 75.10
CA LYS A 4 10.70 -12.34 74.00
C LYS A 4 10.02 -12.30 72.62
N TRP A 5 10.42 -11.43 71.68
CA TRP A 5 11.65 -11.38 70.84
C TRP A 5 11.92 -12.62 69.99
N LEU A 6 12.12 -12.36 68.68
CA LEU A 6 12.85 -13.07 67.61
C LEU A 6 11.97 -13.28 66.35
N SER A 7 12.10 -12.51 65.27
CA SER A 7 13.20 -12.45 64.27
C SER A 7 12.98 -13.40 63.08
N ALA A 8 12.90 -12.74 61.91
CA ALA A 8 13.54 -13.11 60.64
C ALA A 8 12.91 -14.17 59.71
N ALA A 9 13.18 -13.92 58.41
CA ALA A 9 12.99 -14.72 57.20
C ALA A 9 11.57 -14.59 56.58
N LEU A 10 11.37 -14.35 55.28
CA LEU A 10 12.20 -14.70 54.13
C LEU A 10 11.65 -13.98 52.86
N VAL A 11 12.48 -13.15 52.22
CA VAL A 11 12.87 -13.16 50.77
C VAL A 11 11.79 -13.63 49.77
N LEU A 12 11.20 -12.72 48.96
CA LEU A 12 11.58 -12.35 47.58
C LEU A 12 10.90 -13.23 46.49
N MET A 13 10.50 -12.58 45.38
CA MET A 13 10.09 -13.14 44.07
C MET A 13 8.65 -13.68 44.00
N THR A 14 7.78 -13.37 43.02
CA THR A 14 7.95 -12.77 41.69
C THR A 14 6.61 -12.15 41.25
N LEU A 15 6.69 -10.97 40.63
CA LEU A 15 5.60 -10.35 39.86
C LEU A 15 5.38 -11.19 38.60
N GLY A 16 4.44 -12.13 38.65
CA GLY A 16 3.92 -12.83 37.48
C GLY A 16 2.91 -11.98 36.73
N VAL A 17 3.29 -10.78 36.26
CA VAL A 17 2.51 -10.08 35.23
C VAL A 17 2.89 -10.71 33.91
N GLY A 18 2.34 -11.89 33.64
CA GLY A 18 2.34 -12.50 32.32
C GLY A 18 1.50 -11.63 31.40
N GLY A 19 2.13 -10.58 30.85
CA GLY A 19 1.54 -9.77 29.80
C GLY A 19 1.22 -10.69 28.62
N CYS A 20 -0.07 -10.86 28.34
CA CYS A 20 -0.51 -11.36 27.05
C CYS A 20 0.01 -10.35 26.02
N VAL A 21 1.05 -10.73 25.29
CA VAL A 21 1.37 -10.07 24.03
C VAL A 21 0.23 -10.46 23.10
N VAL A 22 -0.78 -9.60 23.01
CA VAL A 22 -1.74 -9.63 21.91
C VAL A 22 -0.93 -9.25 20.69
N ILE A 23 -0.36 -10.26 20.04
CA ILE A 23 0.10 -10.12 18.66
C ILE A 23 -1.17 -9.86 17.89
N ASP A 24 -1.47 -8.59 17.67
CA ASP A 24 -2.48 -8.13 16.73
C ASP A 24 -1.93 -8.46 15.33
N ALA A 25 -2.03 -9.75 14.99
CA ALA A 25 -1.79 -10.22 13.65
C ALA A 25 -2.92 -9.63 12.82
N LYS A 26 -2.71 -8.40 12.32
CA LYS A 26 -3.50 -7.82 11.24
C LYS A 26 -3.56 -8.89 10.17
N THR A 27 -4.70 -9.56 10.12
CA THR A 27 -5.00 -10.57 9.12
C THR A 27 -5.14 -9.76 7.84
N GLU A 28 -4.05 -9.67 7.06
CA GLU A 28 -4.13 -9.13 5.72
C GLU A 28 -5.15 -9.99 4.99
N GLU A 29 -6.31 -9.38 4.67
CA GLU A 29 -7.35 -10.11 3.99
C GLU A 29 -6.77 -10.67 2.69
N PRO A 30 -6.88 -11.98 2.45
CA PRO A 30 -6.35 -12.58 1.24
C PRO A 30 -6.88 -11.83 0.03
N CYS A 31 -5.97 -11.39 -0.84
CA CYS A 31 -6.36 -10.70 -2.05
C CYS A 31 -7.38 -11.54 -2.81
N PRO A 32 -8.55 -10.95 -3.14
CA PRO A 32 -9.56 -11.69 -3.86
C PRO A 32 -8.99 -12.14 -5.21
N LEU A 33 -9.43 -13.32 -5.66
CA LEU A 33 -9.04 -13.90 -6.94
C LEU A 33 -9.13 -12.85 -8.04
N SER A 34 -8.00 -12.64 -8.72
CA SER A 34 -7.91 -11.56 -9.68
C SER A 34 -8.88 -11.75 -10.83
N GLU A 35 -9.55 -10.67 -11.23
CA GLU A 35 -10.30 -10.64 -12.47
C GLU A 35 -9.38 -10.91 -13.67
N PRO A 36 -9.91 -11.44 -14.79
CA PRO A 36 -9.11 -11.64 -15.99
C PRO A 36 -8.47 -10.33 -16.46
N ASP A 37 -7.13 -10.28 -16.45
CA ASP A 37 -6.35 -9.08 -16.78
C ASP A 37 -6.78 -8.43 -18.10
N GLU A 38 -7.14 -9.22 -19.11
CA GLU A 38 -7.50 -8.75 -20.45
C GLU A 38 -8.72 -7.82 -20.46
N VAL A 39 -9.69 -8.02 -19.55
CA VAL A 39 -10.87 -7.15 -19.46
C VAL A 39 -10.46 -5.79 -18.89
N THR A 40 -9.71 -5.81 -17.79
CA THR A 40 -9.26 -4.58 -17.12
C THR A 40 -8.24 -3.80 -17.96
N ILE A 41 -7.37 -4.48 -18.70
CA ILE A 41 -6.44 -3.83 -19.64
C ILE A 41 -7.21 -3.08 -20.74
N ARG A 42 -8.28 -3.67 -21.29
CA ARG A 42 -9.14 -2.97 -22.26
C ARG A 42 -9.87 -1.79 -21.65
N GLU A 43 -10.29 -1.90 -20.39
CA GLU A 43 -10.89 -0.79 -19.65
C GLU A 43 -9.89 0.37 -19.48
N ILE A 44 -8.64 0.08 -19.08
CA ILE A 44 -7.56 1.06 -18.98
C ILE A 44 -7.34 1.74 -20.34
N GLU A 45 -7.29 0.99 -21.44
CA GLU A 45 -7.15 1.57 -22.78
C GLU A 45 -8.37 2.41 -23.19
N ALA A 46 -9.58 2.02 -22.79
CA ALA A 46 -10.79 2.81 -23.04
C ALA A 46 -10.76 4.14 -22.27
N VAL A 47 -10.38 4.11 -20.99
CA VAL A 47 -10.16 5.32 -20.18
C VAL A 47 -9.07 6.19 -20.80
N GLY A 48 -7.97 5.61 -21.28
CA GLY A 48 -6.87 6.34 -21.89
C GLY A 48 -7.23 7.10 -23.18
N LYS A 49 -8.37 6.79 -23.80
CA LYS A 49 -8.92 7.48 -24.98
C LYS A 49 -9.82 8.67 -24.62
N LEU A 50 -10.14 8.90 -23.36
CA LEU A 50 -10.92 10.07 -22.94
C LEU A 50 -10.17 11.36 -23.27
N THR A 51 -10.92 12.37 -23.70
CA THR A 51 -10.37 13.64 -24.20
C THR A 51 -9.71 14.46 -23.10
N PHE A 52 -10.29 14.48 -21.91
CA PHE A 52 -9.83 15.35 -20.82
C PHE A 52 -8.98 14.58 -19.81
N ASP A 53 -7.90 15.23 -19.37
CA ASP A 53 -6.96 14.63 -18.41
C ASP A 53 -7.62 14.28 -17.07
N ASN A 54 -8.54 15.13 -16.60
CA ASN A 54 -9.30 14.89 -15.38
C ASN A 54 -10.18 13.63 -15.46
N ASP A 55 -10.77 13.36 -16.63
CA ASP A 55 -11.60 12.17 -16.82
C ASP A 55 -10.73 10.91 -16.86
N ARG A 56 -9.55 10.98 -17.50
CA ARG A 56 -8.56 9.89 -17.48
C ARG A 56 -8.06 9.62 -16.08
N CYS A 57 -7.70 10.67 -15.33
CA CYS A 57 -7.25 10.57 -13.95
C CYS A 57 -8.31 9.89 -13.09
N ARG A 58 -9.56 10.37 -13.13
CA ARG A 58 -10.68 9.76 -12.39
C ARG A 58 -10.90 8.30 -12.78
N GLY A 59 -10.90 7.98 -14.08
CA GLY A 59 -11.07 6.59 -14.53
C GLY A 59 -9.95 5.67 -14.06
N TYR A 60 -8.69 6.11 -14.16
CA TYR A 60 -7.55 5.33 -13.67
C TYR A 60 -7.56 5.15 -12.15
N LYS A 61 -7.96 6.18 -11.38
CA LYS A 61 -8.12 6.05 -9.92
C LYS A 61 -9.18 5.01 -9.57
N ASN A 62 -10.34 5.07 -10.22
CA ASN A 62 -11.40 4.10 -10.00
C ASN A 62 -10.91 2.66 -10.25
N ILE A 63 -10.13 2.45 -11.31
CA ILE A 63 -9.52 1.13 -11.58
C ILE A 63 -8.48 0.77 -10.51
N ALA A 64 -7.63 1.71 -10.12
CA ALA A 64 -6.58 1.53 -9.11
C ALA A 64 -7.13 1.18 -7.72
N GLU A 65 -8.35 1.59 -7.38
CA GLU A 65 -9.00 1.28 -6.09
C GLU A 65 -9.60 -0.13 -6.03
N ARG A 66 -9.74 -0.81 -7.17
CA ARG A 66 -10.44 -2.10 -7.24
C ARG A 66 -9.63 -3.19 -6.52
N PRO A 67 -10.25 -3.95 -5.59
CA PRO A 67 -9.58 -5.10 -4.99
C PRO A 67 -9.38 -6.19 -6.04
N GLY A 68 -8.33 -7.01 -5.89
CA GLY A 68 -8.06 -8.12 -6.82
C GLY A 68 -7.63 -7.68 -8.22
N LEU A 69 -7.14 -6.45 -8.39
CA LEU A 69 -6.55 -6.04 -9.66
C LEU A 69 -5.33 -6.91 -9.97
N GLY A 70 -5.32 -7.64 -11.09
CA GLY A 70 -4.23 -8.55 -11.42
C GLY A 70 -2.93 -7.83 -11.77
N ASP A 71 -1.79 -8.49 -11.55
CA ASP A 71 -0.44 -7.91 -11.67
C ASP A 71 -0.20 -7.24 -13.03
N ARG A 72 -0.61 -7.89 -14.13
CA ARG A 72 -0.44 -7.33 -15.48
C ARG A 72 -1.28 -6.06 -15.66
N ALA A 73 -2.52 -6.05 -15.15
CA ALA A 73 -3.37 -4.88 -15.19
C ALA A 73 -2.79 -3.72 -14.36
N GLN A 74 -2.22 -4.00 -13.18
CA GLN A 74 -1.56 -2.98 -12.36
C GLN A 74 -0.33 -2.37 -13.06
N VAL A 75 0.53 -3.21 -13.64
CA VAL A 75 1.69 -2.74 -14.43
C VAL A 75 1.21 -1.88 -15.60
N HIS A 76 0.18 -2.33 -16.31
CA HIS A 76 -0.41 -1.59 -17.43
C HIS A 76 -0.97 -0.23 -16.99
N LEU A 77 -1.60 -0.17 -15.82
CA LEU A 77 -2.12 1.07 -15.24
C LEU A 77 -0.99 2.07 -14.91
N VAL A 78 0.12 1.59 -14.35
CA VAL A 78 1.32 2.42 -14.13
C VAL A 78 1.80 3.01 -15.45
N GLU A 79 1.92 2.17 -16.49
CA GLU A 79 2.35 2.65 -17.81
C GLU A 79 1.38 3.67 -18.40
N ALA A 80 0.08 3.40 -18.31
CA ALA A 80 -0.98 4.25 -18.83
C ALA A 80 -1.00 5.61 -18.11
N ALA A 81 -0.81 5.65 -16.79
CA ALA A 81 -0.69 6.89 -16.04
C ALA A 81 0.48 7.75 -16.57
N PHE A 82 1.67 7.18 -16.71
CA PHE A 82 2.83 7.92 -17.22
C PHE A 82 2.71 8.34 -18.69
N LYS A 83 2.11 7.51 -19.54
CA LYS A 83 2.01 7.74 -20.99
C LYS A 83 0.84 8.66 -21.36
N ARG A 84 -0.29 8.54 -20.66
CA ARG A 84 -1.56 9.16 -21.07
C ARG A 84 -1.94 10.36 -20.23
N LEU A 85 -1.51 10.46 -18.97
CA LEU A 85 -1.77 11.67 -18.19
C LEU A 85 -0.77 12.77 -18.55
N THR A 86 -1.28 13.98 -18.72
CA THR A 86 -0.47 15.15 -19.03
C THR A 86 0.05 15.78 -17.76
N PHE A 87 -0.82 15.96 -16.76
CA PHE A 87 -0.43 16.66 -15.54
C PHE A 87 0.21 15.72 -14.53
N GLU A 88 1.29 16.18 -13.89
CA GLU A 88 2.06 15.35 -12.98
C GLU A 88 1.32 15.06 -11.67
N ASN A 89 0.56 16.01 -11.16
CA ASN A 89 -0.30 15.78 -10.00
C ASN A 89 -1.32 14.65 -10.26
N ALA A 90 -1.89 14.56 -11.47
CA ALA A 90 -2.79 13.48 -11.84
C ALA A 90 -2.08 12.12 -11.88
N LYS A 91 -0.84 12.08 -12.39
CA LYS A 91 0.00 10.86 -12.34
C LYS A 91 0.23 10.41 -10.90
N VAL A 92 0.67 11.32 -10.05
CA VAL A 92 0.98 11.05 -8.65
C VAL A 92 -0.27 10.54 -7.91
N ASP A 93 -1.42 11.19 -8.14
CA ASP A 93 -2.69 10.80 -7.51
C ASP A 93 -3.07 9.35 -7.88
N VAL A 94 -3.07 8.99 -9.17
CA VAL A 94 -3.32 7.60 -9.62
C VAL A 94 -2.32 6.60 -9.04
N LEU A 95 -1.03 6.94 -9.07
CA LEU A 95 0.03 6.03 -8.62
C LEU A 95 -0.03 5.80 -7.11
N LEU A 96 -0.33 6.83 -6.32
CA LEU A 96 -0.53 6.70 -4.88
C LEU A 96 -1.78 5.89 -4.56
N THR A 97 -2.88 6.10 -5.28
CA THR A 97 -4.08 5.26 -5.16
C THR A 97 -3.74 3.78 -5.39
N LEU A 98 -3.01 3.47 -6.46
CA LEU A 98 -2.59 2.10 -6.77
C LEU A 98 -1.65 1.53 -5.69
N VAL A 99 -0.69 2.31 -5.20
CA VAL A 99 0.20 1.89 -4.10
C VAL A 99 -0.60 1.59 -2.84
N HIS A 100 -1.64 2.36 -2.51
CA HIS A 100 -2.46 2.11 -1.33
C HIS A 100 -3.42 0.92 -1.49
N ASN A 101 -3.68 0.43 -2.71
CA ASN A 101 -4.51 -0.75 -2.94
C ASN A 101 -3.97 -1.98 -2.19
N PRO A 102 -4.74 -2.68 -1.33
CA PRO A 102 -4.27 -3.82 -0.55
C PRO A 102 -3.54 -4.89 -1.37
N CYS A 103 -3.91 -5.06 -2.64
CA CYS A 103 -3.34 -6.05 -3.54
C CYS A 103 -2.24 -5.50 -4.45
N PHE A 104 -1.62 -4.38 -4.08
CA PHE A 104 -0.52 -3.81 -4.85
C PHE A 104 0.63 -4.80 -5.03
N SER A 105 0.89 -5.15 -6.28
CA SER A 105 1.77 -6.26 -6.66
C SER A 105 3.25 -5.84 -6.68
N PRO A 106 4.17 -6.77 -6.39
CA PRO A 106 5.61 -6.54 -6.57
C PRO A 106 5.98 -6.16 -8.01
N ALA A 107 5.28 -6.70 -9.01
CA ALA A 107 5.49 -6.37 -10.41
C ALA A 107 5.15 -4.89 -10.70
N ALA A 108 4.03 -4.40 -10.17
CA ALA A 108 3.65 -2.99 -10.29
C ALA A 108 4.61 -2.08 -9.51
N LYS A 109 5.09 -2.51 -8.33
CA LYS A 109 6.14 -1.81 -7.56
C LYS A 109 7.40 -1.63 -8.39
N ALA A 110 7.91 -2.70 -9.01
CA ALA A 110 9.08 -2.62 -9.89
C ALA A 110 8.84 -1.69 -11.08
N ALA A 111 7.72 -1.84 -11.78
CA ALA A 111 7.37 -1.01 -12.93
C ALA A 111 7.27 0.49 -12.58
N LEU A 112 6.78 0.81 -11.38
CA LEU A 112 6.71 2.17 -10.86
C LEU A 112 8.11 2.72 -10.53
N LEU A 113 8.94 1.95 -9.84
CA LEU A 113 10.31 2.34 -9.51
C LEU A 113 11.14 2.63 -10.76
N ASP A 114 11.06 1.78 -11.79
CA ASP A 114 11.76 1.95 -13.07
C ASP A 114 11.39 3.24 -13.81
N ARG A 115 10.20 3.79 -13.53
CA ARG A 115 9.65 4.96 -14.22
C ARG A 115 9.62 6.20 -13.34
N LEU A 116 10.10 6.12 -12.11
CA LEU A 116 10.02 7.21 -11.15
C LEU A 116 10.73 8.47 -11.63
N ASP A 117 11.84 8.31 -12.37
CA ASP A 117 12.59 9.41 -12.99
C ASP A 117 11.85 10.15 -14.10
N ARG A 118 10.70 9.64 -14.55
CA ARG A 118 9.81 10.33 -15.49
C ARG A 118 8.92 11.38 -14.81
N LEU A 119 8.94 11.47 -13.49
CA LEU A 119 8.39 12.60 -12.75
C LEU A 119 9.41 13.73 -12.72
N THR A 120 8.94 14.94 -12.97
CA THR A 120 9.74 16.15 -13.04
C THR A 120 10.10 16.64 -11.64
N PHE A 121 9.16 16.57 -10.70
CA PHE A 121 9.35 17.14 -9.37
C PHE A 121 9.88 16.09 -8.38
N GLU A 122 11.05 16.36 -7.80
CA GLU A 122 11.66 15.52 -6.77
C GLU A 122 10.75 15.30 -5.54
N SER A 123 9.92 16.30 -5.19
CA SER A 123 8.93 16.15 -4.12
C SER A 123 7.95 15.01 -4.42
N ASN A 124 7.49 14.88 -5.67
CA ASN A 124 6.56 13.85 -6.08
C ASN A 124 7.19 12.46 -6.05
N LYS A 125 8.45 12.35 -6.50
CA LYS A 125 9.24 11.11 -6.39
C LYS A 125 9.34 10.67 -4.92
N ARG A 126 9.70 11.60 -4.03
CA ARG A 126 9.81 11.33 -2.59
C ARG A 126 8.49 10.86 -2.00
N THR A 127 7.37 11.52 -2.31
CA THR A 127 6.05 11.12 -1.82
C THR A 127 5.70 9.68 -2.21
N ILE A 128 5.98 9.28 -3.45
CA ILE A 128 5.74 7.89 -3.91
C ILE A 128 6.68 6.91 -3.20
N LEU A 129 7.97 7.23 -3.07
CA LEU A 129 8.93 6.36 -2.36
C LEU A 129 8.56 6.16 -0.90
N GLU A 130 8.11 7.21 -0.22
CA GLU A 130 7.62 7.14 1.16
C GLU A 130 6.39 6.21 1.26
N ALA A 131 5.44 6.30 0.33
CA ALA A 131 4.29 5.41 0.29
C ALA A 131 4.69 3.94 0.04
N LEU A 132 5.63 3.70 -0.87
CA LEU A 132 6.16 2.36 -1.17
C LEU A 132 6.90 1.74 0.02
N ASN A 133 7.66 2.53 0.77
CA ASN A 133 8.40 2.07 1.94
C ASN A 133 7.48 1.71 3.11
N LYS A 134 6.37 2.45 3.29
CA LYS A 134 5.36 2.15 4.31
C LYS A 134 4.59 0.85 4.06
N LYS A 135 4.62 0.35 2.82
CA LYS A 135 3.93 -0.87 2.40
C LYS A 135 4.82 -2.12 2.39
N THR A 136 6.04 -1.98 2.89
CA THR A 136 7.00 -3.08 3.03
C THR A 136 6.98 -3.55 4.48
#